data_AF-A0A6G7CEC2-F1
#
_entry.id   AF-A0A6G7CEC2-F1
#
_cell.length_a   1.000
_cell.length_b   1.000
_cell.length_c   1.000
_cell.angle_alpha   90.00
_cell.angle_beta   90.00
_cell.angle_gamma   90.00
#
_symmetry.space_group_name_H-M   'P 1'
#
loop_
_entity.id
_entity.type
_entity.pdbx_description
1 polymer ?
#
loop_
_entity_poly.entity_id
_entity_poly.type
_entity_poly.pdbx_seq_one_letter_code
_entity_poly.pdbx_strand_id
1 'polypeptide(L)'
;MKVSYFNTSKLFANLKMAKADGSYLRELSKIECQDVAKLDDFGLKALYSSQQITLSEIIEDRHYNVINIISSQIPVQFWCDIIGEKNIAYVILDRLIHQSQ
;
A
#
# COMPACT_ATOMS: atom_id res chain seq x y z
N MET A 1 -17.24 10.61 4.34
CA MET A 1 -16.58 9.30 4.29
C MET A 1 -16.44 8.85 2.85
N LYS A 2 -15.29 9.11 2.23
CA LYS A 2 -14.90 8.61 0.91
C LYS A 2 -14.15 7.30 1.08
N VAL A 3 -14.65 6.25 0.44
CA VAL A 3 -14.07 4.91 0.48
C VAL A 3 -13.58 4.57 -0.91
N SER A 4 -12.30 4.24 -1.03
CA SER A 4 -11.70 3.78 -2.29
C SER A 4 -11.29 2.32 -2.20
N TYR A 5 -11.58 1.59 -3.27
CA TYR A 5 -11.21 0.19 -3.44
C TYR A 5 -10.11 0.07 -4.50
N PHE A 6 -9.04 -0.62 -4.14
CA PHE A 6 -7.92 -0.88 -5.02
C PHE A 6 -7.61 -2.37 -5.02
N ASN A 7 -7.63 -3.00 -6.19
CA ASN A 7 -6.90 -4.26 -6.35
C ASN A 7 -5.40 -3.94 -6.35
N THR A 8 -4.64 -4.56 -5.46
CA THR A 8 -3.23 -4.21 -5.22
C THR A 8 -2.36 -4.33 -6.48
N SER A 9 -2.57 -5.38 -7.29
CA SER A 9 -1.79 -5.58 -8.51
C SER A 9 -2.07 -4.49 -9.55
N LYS A 10 -3.34 -4.13 -9.75
CA LYS A 10 -3.74 -3.05 -10.67
C LYS A 10 -3.26 -1.69 -10.17
N LEU A 11 -3.32 -1.43 -8.87
CA LEU A 11 -2.81 -0.21 -8.27
C LEU A 11 -1.32 0.00 -8.58
N PHE A 12 -0.49 -1.01 -8.34
CA PHE A 12 0.94 -0.92 -8.66
C PHE A 12 1.20 -0.74 -10.16
N ALA A 13 0.44 -1.39 -11.03
CA ALA A 13 0.56 -1.20 -12.47
C ALA A 13 0.21 0.25 -12.88
N ASN A 14 -0.88 0.81 -12.35
CA ASN A 14 -1.30 2.18 -12.61
C ASN A 14 -0.26 3.18 -12.10
N LEU A 15 0.24 3.00 -10.89
CA LEU A 15 1.25 3.86 -10.29
C LEU A 15 2.59 3.78 -11.04
N LYS A 16 2.95 2.61 -11.57
CA LYS A 16 4.11 2.46 -12.46
C LYS A 16 3.94 3.27 -13.75
N MET A 17 2.76 3.24 -14.38
CA MET A 17 2.48 4.08 -15.56
C MET A 17 2.47 5.57 -15.21
N ALA A 18 1.91 5.93 -14.05
CA ALA A 18 1.90 7.30 -13.57
C ALA A 18 3.31 7.86 -13.30
N LYS A 19 4.28 7.02 -12.93
CA LYS A 19 5.70 7.42 -12.87
C LYS A 19 6.27 7.74 -14.25
N ALA A 20 5.85 7.01 -15.29
CA ALA A 20 6.35 7.20 -16.65
C ALA A 20 5.76 8.44 -17.36
N ASP A 21 4.53 8.83 -17.02
CA ASP A 21 3.85 10.00 -17.62
C ASP A 21 3.88 11.27 -16.74
N GLY A 22 4.52 11.19 -15.56
CA GLY A 22 4.65 12.31 -14.62
C GLY A 22 3.44 12.57 -13.73
N SER A 23 2.39 11.75 -13.80
CA SER A 23 1.18 11.90 -12.99
C SER A 23 1.24 11.24 -11.61
N TYR A 24 2.36 10.59 -11.24
CA TYR A 24 2.50 9.79 -10.02
C TYR A 24 2.06 10.51 -8.74
N LEU A 25 2.57 11.71 -8.47
CA LEU A 25 2.22 12.48 -7.27
C LEU A 25 0.73 12.82 -7.23
N ARG A 26 0.12 13.10 -8.38
CA ARG A 26 -1.32 13.38 -8.48
C ARG A 26 -2.14 12.14 -8.11
N GLU A 27 -1.72 10.96 -8.54
CA GLU A 27 -2.38 9.71 -8.16
C GLU A 27 -2.20 9.39 -6.66
N LEU A 28 -1.01 9.63 -6.09
CA LEU A 28 -0.81 9.48 -4.65
C LEU A 28 -1.72 10.41 -3.85
N SER A 29 -1.80 11.70 -4.18
CA SER A 29 -2.70 12.65 -3.48
C SER A 29 -4.17 12.25 -3.58
N LYS A 30 -4.60 11.63 -4.69
CA LYS A 30 -5.97 11.09 -4.80
C LYS A 30 -6.21 9.94 -3.83
N ILE A 31 -5.22 9.09 -3.59
CA ILE A 31 -5.30 7.99 -2.63
C ILE A 31 -5.25 8.56 -1.21
N GLU A 32 -4.33 9.48 -0.92
CA GLU A 32 -4.14 10.14 0.37
C GLU A 32 -5.44 10.78 0.89
N CYS A 33 -6.15 11.54 0.05
CA CYS A 33 -7.39 12.25 0.44
C CYS A 33 -8.62 11.35 0.68
N GLN A 34 -8.47 10.02 0.65
CA GLN A 34 -9.55 9.06 0.94
C GLN A 34 -9.60 8.74 2.43
N ASP A 35 -10.79 8.85 3.03
CA ASP A 35 -11.00 8.49 4.44
C ASP A 35 -10.69 7.00 4.69
N VAL A 36 -11.00 6.13 3.71
CA VAL A 36 -10.69 4.69 3.74
C VAL A 36 -10.09 4.24 2.41
N ALA A 37 -8.93 3.58 2.46
CA ALA A 37 -8.34 2.90 1.31
C ALA A 37 -8.31 1.39 1.58
N LYS A 38 -9.05 0.64 0.77
CA LYS A 38 -9.04 -0.83 0.80
C LYS A 38 -8.12 -1.36 -0.29
N LEU A 39 -7.04 -2.05 0.10
CA LEU A 39 -6.15 -2.80 -0.78
C LEU A 39 -6.55 -4.27 -0.76
N ASP A 40 -7.11 -4.77 -1.85
CA ASP A 40 -7.56 -6.16 -1.98
C ASP A 40 -6.61 -7.00 -2.85
N ASP A 41 -6.66 -8.31 -2.65
CA ASP A 41 -5.76 -9.29 -3.28
C ASP A 41 -4.26 -9.05 -2.97
N PHE A 42 -3.95 -8.57 -1.76
CA PHE A 42 -2.57 -8.40 -1.32
C PHE A 42 -1.86 -9.76 -1.19
N GLY A 43 -0.62 -9.84 -1.66
CA GLY A 43 0.25 -11.00 -1.46
C GLY A 43 0.05 -12.18 -2.40
N LEU A 44 -0.73 -12.03 -3.48
CA LEU A 44 -0.79 -13.06 -4.54
C LEU A 44 0.58 -13.29 -5.22
N LYS A 45 1.47 -12.29 -5.19
CA LYS A 45 2.85 -12.36 -5.66
C LYS A 45 3.74 -11.55 -4.72
N ALA A 46 5.01 -11.96 -4.61
CA ALA A 46 6.02 -11.18 -3.93
C ALA A 46 6.20 -9.81 -4.62
N LEU A 47 6.44 -8.77 -3.84
CA LEU A 47 6.63 -7.41 -4.32
C LEU A 47 8.05 -7.21 -4.84
N TYR A 48 8.18 -6.55 -5.99
CA TYR A 48 9.47 -6.05 -6.46
C TYR A 48 9.88 -4.80 -5.69
N SER A 49 11.17 -4.46 -5.69
CA SER A 49 11.71 -3.30 -4.95
C SER A 49 10.93 -2.00 -5.17
N SER A 50 10.52 -1.70 -6.41
CA SER A 50 9.72 -0.51 -6.71
C SER A 50 8.32 -0.52 -6.09
N GLN A 51 7.69 -1.70 -5.98
CA GLN A 51 6.38 -1.86 -5.36
C GLN A 51 6.48 -1.79 -3.84
N GLN A 52 7.57 -2.27 -3.25
CA GLN A 52 7.85 -2.14 -1.82
C GLN A 52 7.93 -0.68 -1.41
N ILE A 53 8.70 0.11 -2.17
CA ILE A 53 8.84 1.56 -1.95
C ILE A 53 7.49 2.26 -2.13
N THR A 54 6.78 1.98 -3.23
CA THR A 54 5.46 2.59 -3.47
C THR A 54 4.43 2.21 -2.40
N LEU A 55 4.44 0.98 -1.88
CA LEU A 55 3.57 0.60 -0.77
C LEU A 55 3.94 1.35 0.51
N SER A 56 5.23 1.46 0.81
CA SER A 56 5.71 2.22 1.96
C SER A 56 5.28 3.68 1.91
N GLU A 57 5.42 4.33 0.75
CA GLU A 57 4.97 5.72 0.51
C GLU A 57 3.47 5.87 0.76
N ILE A 58 2.63 4.99 0.19
CA ILE A 58 1.17 5.03 0.38
C ILE A 58 0.80 4.89 1.86
N ILE A 59 1.45 3.97 2.58
CA ILE A 59 1.15 3.75 4.01
C ILE A 59 1.67 4.91 4.87
N GLU A 60 2.80 5.52 4.51
CA GLU A 60 3.37 6.69 5.19
C GLU A 60 2.49 7.93 5.07
N ASP A 61 2.12 8.30 3.84
CA ASP A 61 1.28 9.47 3.55
C ASP A 61 -0.08 9.36 4.25
N ARG A 62 -0.53 8.12 4.49
CA ARG A 62 -1.83 7.78 5.09
C ARG A 62 -1.77 7.48 6.58
N HIS A 63 -0.60 7.54 7.21
CA HIS A 63 -0.41 7.06 8.58
C HIS A 63 -1.26 7.83 9.62
N TYR A 64 -1.37 9.15 9.47
CA TYR A 64 -1.83 10.00 10.58
C TYR A 64 -3.33 10.30 10.66
N ASN A 65 -4.16 10.00 9.64
CA ASN A 65 -5.57 10.46 9.65
C ASN A 65 -6.57 9.60 8.85
N VAL A 66 -6.17 8.45 8.30
CA VAL A 66 -7.01 7.70 7.36
C VAL A 66 -6.85 6.19 7.52
N ILE A 67 -7.93 5.45 7.27
CA ILE A 67 -8.00 4.01 7.53
C ILE A 67 -7.40 3.26 6.33
N ASN A 68 -6.49 2.33 6.59
CA ASN A 68 -5.98 1.39 5.60
C ASN A 68 -6.53 -0.02 5.89
N ILE A 69 -7.27 -0.59 4.95
CA ILE A 69 -7.78 -1.96 5.05
C ILE A 69 -7.05 -2.81 4.02
N ILE A 70 -6.23 -3.75 4.46
CA ILE A 70 -5.58 -4.72 3.57
C ILE A 70 -6.29 -6.06 3.67
N SER A 71 -6.78 -6.55 2.54
CA SER A 71 -7.37 -7.87 2.37
C SER A 71 -6.37 -8.77 1.65
N SER A 72 -6.06 -9.91 2.26
CA SER A 72 -5.12 -10.90 1.75
C SER A 72 -5.66 -12.30 1.96
N GLN A 73 -5.42 -13.18 0.99
CA GLN A 73 -5.63 -14.62 1.13
C GLN A 73 -4.43 -15.32 1.79
N ILE A 74 -3.34 -14.57 2.02
CA ILE A 74 -2.11 -15.07 2.63
C ILE A 74 -2.11 -14.69 4.12
N PRO A 75 -1.79 -15.63 5.03
CA PRO A 75 -1.67 -15.34 6.45
C PRO A 75 -0.66 -14.22 6.75
N VAL A 76 -0.98 -13.34 7.72
CA VAL A 76 -0.18 -12.16 8.09
C VAL A 76 1.28 -12.49 8.39
N GLN A 77 1.56 -13.66 8.98
CA GLN A 77 2.93 -14.10 9.28
C GLN A 77 3.85 -14.20 8.04
N PHE A 78 3.28 -14.37 6.84
CA PHE A 78 4.04 -14.43 5.58
C PHE A 78 4.12 -13.07 4.87
N TRP A 79 3.49 -12.02 5.39
CA TRP A 79 3.50 -10.71 4.74
C TRP A 79 4.91 -10.13 4.66
N CYS A 80 5.77 -10.39 5.64
CA CYS A 80 7.19 -10.03 5.57
C CYS A 80 7.86 -10.60 4.32
N ASP A 81 7.64 -11.88 4.04
CA ASP A 81 8.25 -12.57 2.89
C ASP A 81 7.67 -12.07 1.55
N ILE A 82 6.37 -11.73 1.54
CA ILE A 82 5.70 -11.14 0.38
C ILE A 82 6.24 -9.74 0.09
N ILE A 83 6.42 -8.91 1.11
CA ILE A 83 6.95 -7.56 0.94
C ILE A 83 8.42 -7.65 0.51
N GLY A 84 9.21 -8.52 1.13
CA GLY A 84 10.60 -8.77 0.72
C GLY A 84 11.61 -8.17 1.68
N GLU A 85 12.11 -6.95 1.43
CA GLU A 85 13.18 -6.39 2.27
C GLU A 85 12.72 -6.24 3.72
N LYS A 86 13.45 -6.88 4.64
CA LYS A 86 13.06 -7.01 6.05
C LYS A 86 12.78 -5.66 6.72
N ASN A 87 13.59 -4.62 6.46
CA ASN A 87 13.40 -3.32 7.10
C ASN A 87 12.15 -2.63 6.58
N ILE A 88 11.95 -2.61 5.25
CA ILE A 88 10.75 -2.04 4.64
C ILE A 88 9.50 -2.79 5.10
N ALA A 89 9.54 -4.12 5.10
CA ALA A 89 8.44 -4.96 5.57
C ALA A 89 8.08 -4.66 7.03
N TYR A 90 9.09 -4.55 7.90
CA TYR A 90 8.88 -4.20 9.30
C TYR A 90 8.21 -2.82 9.44
N VAL A 91 8.71 -1.80 8.75
CA VAL A 91 8.16 -0.44 8.80
C VAL A 91 6.72 -0.39 8.29
N ILE A 92 6.41 -1.10 7.20
CA ILE A 92 5.05 -1.16 6.66
C ILE A 92 4.10 -1.85 7.64
N LEU A 93 4.51 -3.01 8.18
CA LEU A 93 3.67 -3.77 9.11
C LEU A 93 3.47 -3.03 10.43
N ASP A 94 4.50 -2.37 10.94
CA ASP A 94 4.43 -1.53 12.13
C ASP A 94 3.36 -0.45 11.97
N ARG A 95 3.39 0.28 10.84
CA ARG A 95 2.40 1.32 10.52
C ARG A 95 0.98 0.77 10.31
N LEU A 96 0.83 -0.44 9.78
CA LEU A 96 -0.48 -1.07 9.59
C LEU A 96 -1.11 -1.57 10.89
N ILE A 97 -0.29 -2.08 11.81
CA ILE A 97 -0.76 -2.68 13.07
C ILE A 97 -0.93 -1.60 14.14
N HIS A 98 0.01 -0.65 14.23
CA HIS A 98 0.04 0.37 15.26
C HIS A 98 -0.77 1.63 14.92
N GLN A 99 -1.60 1.59 13.87
CA GLN A 99 -2.56 2.63 13.48
C GLN A 99 -3.66 2.93 14.54
N SER A 100 -3.52 2.40 15.76
CA SER A 100 -4.52 2.37 16.82
C SER A 100 -4.16 3.18 18.08
N GLN A 101 -3.08 3.97 18.07
CA GLN A 101 -2.71 4.85 19.19
C GLN A 101 -3.10 6.31 18.95
#